data_AF-A0A0D6ELF8-F1
#
_entry.id   AF-A0A0D6ELF8-F1
#
_cell.length_a   1.000
_cell.length_b   1.000
_cell.length_c   1.000
_cell.angle_alpha   90.00
_cell.angle_beta   90.00
_cell.angle_gamma   90.00
#
_symmetry.space_group_name_H-M   'P 1'
#
loop_
_entity.id
_entity.type
_entity.pdbx_description
1 polymer ?
#
loop_
_entity_poly.entity_id
_entity_poly.type
_entity_poly.pdbx_seq_one_letter_code
_entity_poly.pdbx_strand_id
1 'polypeptide(L)'
;MPFFPASSALAWKAGAILTSTGIMSGAFGAHALAPRLGEKASTWTMASHYAIMNGVALLAISQHPVYSKRLAVPLIITGTTLFTGSIFALLLYREKCASLPFN
;
A
#
# COMPACT_ATOMS: atom_id res chain seq x y z
N MET A 1 -12.72 24.04 3.47
CA MET A 1 -12.42 22.69 4.00
C MET A 1 -13.70 21.89 3.94
N PRO A 2 -13.76 20.72 3.28
CA PRO A 2 -14.97 19.91 3.31
C PRO A 2 -15.21 19.40 4.74
N PHE A 3 -16.40 19.64 5.27
CA PHE A 3 -16.81 19.22 6.62
C PHE A 3 -17.13 17.71 6.61
N PHE A 4 -16.10 16.88 6.69
CA PHE A 4 -16.26 15.44 6.81
C PHE A 4 -16.47 15.05 8.28
N PRO A 5 -17.40 14.11 8.58
CA PRO A 5 -17.42 13.43 9.88
C PRO A 5 -16.02 12.85 10.20
N ALA A 6 -15.63 12.75 11.48
CA ALA A 6 -14.30 12.30 11.87
C ALA A 6 -13.86 10.97 11.23
N SER A 7 -14.79 10.02 11.03
CA SER A 7 -14.53 8.74 10.36
C SER A 7 -14.28 8.89 8.85
N SER A 8 -14.99 9.80 8.19
CA SER A 8 -14.76 10.15 6.77
C SER A 8 -13.41 10.83 6.58
N ALA A 9 -13.00 11.70 7.51
CA ALA A 9 -11.71 12.37 7.46
C ALA A 9 -10.54 11.38 7.62
N LEU A 10 -10.68 10.38 8.50
CA LEU A 10 -9.69 9.30 8.65
C LEU A 10 -9.59 8.47 7.37
N ALA A 11 -10.72 8.02 6.81
CA ALA A 11 -10.74 7.25 5.57
C ALA A 11 -10.09 8.01 4.41
N TRP A 12 -10.37 9.31 4.29
CA TRP A 12 -9.79 10.15 3.26
C TRP A 12 -8.27 10.28 3.41
N LYS A 13 -7.78 10.61 4.61
CA LYS A 13 -6.34 10.77 4.88
C LYS A 13 -5.59 9.47 4.66
N ALA A 14 -6.13 8.37 5.20
CA ALA A 14 -5.53 7.05 5.05
C ALA A 14 -5.52 6.60 3.58
N GLY A 15 -6.63 6.82 2.86
CA GLY A 15 -6.70 6.54 1.42
C GLY A 15 -5.67 7.31 0.61
N ALA A 16 -5.48 8.61 0.89
CA ALA A 16 -4.47 9.44 0.25
C ALA A 16 -3.03 8.95 0.54
N ILE A 17 -2.74 8.61 1.80
CA ILE A 17 -1.41 8.10 2.20
C ILE A 17 -1.13 6.73 1.57
N LEU A 18 -2.08 5.80 1.59
CA LEU A 18 -1.89 4.47 1.00
C LEU A 18 -1.72 4.56 -0.52
N THR A 19 -2.51 5.40 -1.18
CA THR A 19 -2.42 5.59 -2.64
C THR A 19 -1.07 6.19 -3.02
N SER A 20 -0.64 7.27 -2.36
CA SER A 20 0.66 7.90 -2.62
C SER A 20 1.83 6.94 -2.35
N THR A 21 1.78 6.19 -1.25
CA THR A 21 2.79 5.17 -0.94
C THR A 21 2.84 4.08 -2.00
N GLY A 22 1.67 3.62 -2.48
CA GLY A 22 1.56 2.64 -3.55
C GLY A 22 2.16 3.14 -4.88
N ILE A 23 1.91 4.40 -5.24
CA ILE A 23 2.51 5.02 -6.45
C ILE A 23 4.03 5.14 -6.30
N MET A 24 4.51 5.65 -5.16
CA MET A 24 5.94 5.81 -4.90
C MET A 24 6.67 4.47 -4.91
N SER A 25 6.13 3.46 -4.22
CA SER A 25 6.69 2.10 -4.21
C SER A 25 6.65 1.45 -5.59
N GLY A 26 5.57 1.63 -6.36
CA GLY A 26 5.47 1.12 -7.73
C GLY A 26 6.52 1.73 -8.66
N ALA A 27 6.66 3.06 -8.65
CA ALA A 27 7.66 3.77 -9.44
C ALA A 27 9.09 3.36 -9.06
N PHE A 28 9.38 3.28 -7.76
CA PHE A 28 10.67 2.83 -7.25
C PHE A 28 10.96 1.37 -7.65
N GLY A 29 9.96 0.50 -7.56
CA GLY A 29 10.05 -0.89 -7.99
C GLY A 29 10.42 -1.04 -9.45
N ALA A 30 9.71 -0.34 -10.33
CA ALA A 30 9.91 -0.44 -11.77
C ALA A 30 11.28 0.11 -12.23
N HIS A 31 11.76 1.19 -11.61
CA HIS A 31 12.98 1.87 -12.08
C HIS A 31 14.24 1.46 -11.32
N ALA A 32 14.18 1.37 -9.99
CA ALA A 32 15.36 1.14 -9.16
C ALA A 32 15.54 -0.35 -8.77
N LEU A 33 14.42 -1.06 -8.56
CA LEU A 33 14.44 -2.39 -7.95
C LEU A 33 14.25 -3.54 -8.95
N ALA A 34 13.67 -3.28 -10.12
CA ALA A 34 13.39 -4.29 -11.13
C ALA A 34 14.64 -5.09 -11.57
N PRO A 35 15.82 -4.47 -11.83
CA PRO A 35 17.03 -5.23 -12.17
C PRO A 35 17.53 -6.13 -11.05
N ARG A 36 17.24 -5.79 -9.78
CA ARG A 36 17.70 -6.55 -8.59
C ARG A 36 16.73 -7.67 -8.20
N LEU A 37 15.45 -7.48 -8.44
CA LEU A 37 14.40 -8.44 -8.07
C LEU A 37 14.18 -9.52 -9.13
N GLY A 38 14.55 -9.27 -10.40
CA GLY A 38 14.30 -10.20 -11.50
C GLY A 38 12.83 -10.59 -11.59
N GLU A 39 12.52 -11.88 -11.58
CA GLU A 39 11.15 -12.42 -11.65
C GLU A 39 10.22 -11.91 -10.52
N LYS A 40 10.80 -11.55 -9.36
CA LYS A 40 10.04 -11.04 -8.20
C LYS A 40 9.58 -9.59 -8.35
N ALA A 41 10.04 -8.88 -9.39
CA ALA A 41 9.58 -7.53 -9.69
C ALA A 41 8.06 -7.49 -9.94
N SER A 42 7.49 -8.56 -10.48
CA SER A 42 6.04 -8.74 -10.63
C SER A 42 5.32 -8.74 -9.28
N THR A 43 5.88 -9.41 -8.27
CA THR A 43 5.33 -9.47 -6.90
C THR A 43 5.40 -8.11 -6.21
N TRP A 44 6.50 -7.36 -6.41
CA TRP A 44 6.61 -5.99 -5.92
C TRP A 44 5.56 -5.06 -6.56
N THR A 45 5.39 -5.18 -7.88
CA THR A 45 4.40 -4.41 -8.65
C THR A 45 2.99 -4.73 -8.19
N MET A 46 2.69 -6.00 -7.90
CA MET A 46 1.42 -6.45 -7.35
C MET A 46 1.15 -5.81 -5.99
N ALA A 47 2.11 -5.84 -5.05
CA ALA A 47 1.95 -5.19 -3.73
C ALA A 47 1.66 -3.69 -3.85
N SER A 48 2.36 -3.01 -4.76
CA SER A 48 2.13 -1.59 -5.06
C SER A 48 0.71 -1.34 -5.59
N HIS A 49 0.24 -2.18 -6.52
CA HIS A 49 -1.13 -2.10 -7.04
C HIS A 49 -2.19 -2.30 -5.95
N TYR A 50 -2.02 -3.27 -5.06
CA TYR A 50 -2.96 -3.47 -3.95
C TYR A 50 -3.00 -2.26 -3.01
N ALA A 51 -1.87 -1.61 -2.74
CA ALA A 51 -1.84 -0.38 -1.94
C ALA A 51 -2.60 0.77 -2.62
N ILE A 52 -2.40 0.95 -3.94
CA ILE A 52 -3.12 1.95 -4.74
C ILE A 52 -4.62 1.66 -4.73
N MET A 53 -5.04 0.45 -5.09
CA MET A 53 -6.46 0.10 -5.23
C MET A 53 -7.21 0.22 -3.90
N ASN A 54 -6.62 -0.24 -2.79
CA ASN A 54 -7.24 -0.08 -1.47
C ASN A 54 -7.23 1.37 -0.99
N GLY A 55 -6.20 2.14 -1.32
CA GLY A 55 -6.15 3.57 -1.05
C GLY A 55 -7.23 4.36 -1.79
N VAL A 56 -7.42 4.08 -3.09
CA VAL A 56 -8.49 4.65 -3.91
C VAL A 56 -9.87 4.23 -3.41
N ALA A 57 -10.03 2.96 -3.02
CA ALA A 57 -11.27 2.49 -2.40
C ALA A 57 -11.59 3.24 -1.10
N LEU A 58 -10.59 3.50 -0.25
CA LEU A 58 -10.76 4.31 0.96
C LEU A 58 -11.16 5.76 0.65
N LEU A 59 -10.58 6.36 -0.39
CA LEU A 59 -10.98 7.69 -0.86
C LEU A 59 -12.45 7.69 -1.32
N ALA A 60 -12.88 6.69 -2.09
CA ALA A 60 -14.27 6.57 -2.51
C ALA A 60 -15.23 6.33 -1.33
N ILE A 61 -14.89 5.44 -0.40
CA ILE A 61 -15.69 5.16 0.81
C ILE A 61 -15.80 6.39 1.71
N SER A 62 -14.77 7.24 1.77
CA SER A 62 -14.80 8.47 2.57
C SER A 62 -15.93 9.44 2.15
N GLN A 63 -16.32 9.39 0.88
CA GLN A 63 -17.39 10.20 0.30
C GLN A 63 -18.79 9.59 0.55
N HIS A 64 -18.88 8.33 0.95
CA HIS A 64 -20.16 7.67 1.17
C HIS A 64 -20.64 7.82 2.64
N PRO A 65 -21.81 8.45 2.89
CA PRO A 65 -22.25 8.84 4.23
C PRO A 65 -22.51 7.67 5.19
N VAL A 66 -22.87 6.49 4.66
CA VAL A 66 -23.19 5.29 5.46
C VAL A 66 -21.94 4.41 5.73
N TYR A 67 -21.02 4.29 4.77
CA TYR A 67 -19.93 3.31 4.83
C TYR A 67 -18.68 3.86 5.52
N SER A 68 -18.53 5.19 5.59
CA SER A 68 -17.44 5.85 6.31
C SER A 68 -17.42 5.53 7.81
N LYS A 69 -18.57 5.22 8.43
CA LYS A 69 -18.71 5.00 9.89
C LYS A 69 -18.52 3.55 10.35
N ARG A 70 -18.19 2.64 9.43
CA ARG A 70 -18.12 1.20 9.72
C ARG A 70 -16.70 0.74 10.03
N LEU A 71 -16.59 -0.41 10.71
CA LEU A 71 -15.34 -1.14 10.93
C LEU A 71 -14.55 -1.44 9.64
N ALA A 72 -15.17 -1.27 8.47
CA ALA A 72 -14.53 -1.40 7.16
C ALA A 72 -13.28 -0.52 7.01
N VAL A 73 -13.33 0.75 7.43
CA VAL A 73 -12.20 1.68 7.28
C VAL A 73 -10.94 1.17 8.00
N PRO A 74 -10.96 0.93 9.34
CA PRO A 74 -9.78 0.43 10.03
C PRO A 74 -9.37 -0.98 9.56
N LEU A 75 -10.30 -1.85 9.16
CA LEU A 75 -9.96 -3.16 8.60
C LEU A 75 -9.21 -3.05 7.27
N ILE A 76 -9.67 -2.19 6.35
CA ILE A 76 -9.01 -2.00 5.05
C ILE A 76 -7.63 -1.41 5.26
N ILE A 77 -7.48 -0.41 6.15
CA ILE A 77 -6.17 0.18 6.46
C ILE A 77 -5.22 -0.88 7.01
N THR A 78 -5.66 -1.64 8.02
CA THR A 78 -4.85 -2.65 8.69
C THR A 78 -4.48 -3.78 7.73
N GLY A 79 -5.47 -4.32 7.01
CA GLY A 79 -5.29 -5.40 6.05
C GLY A 79 -4.36 -4.99 4.91
N THR A 80 -4.56 -3.80 4.32
CA THR A 80 -3.68 -3.30 3.24
C THR A 80 -2.26 -3.15 3.75
N THR A 81 -2.07 -2.49 4.88
CA THR A 81 -0.73 -2.21 5.43
C THR A 81 0.02 -3.50 5.76
N LEU A 82 -0.65 -4.46 6.42
CA LEU A 82 -0.04 -5.75 6.76
C LEU A 82 0.26 -6.56 5.51
N PHE A 83 -0.69 -6.65 4.56
CA PHE A 83 -0.52 -7.45 3.36
C PHE A 83 0.58 -6.88 2.45
N THR A 84 0.46 -5.63 2.00
CA THR A 84 1.43 -5.03 1.08
C THR A 84 2.78 -4.80 1.77
N GLY A 85 2.76 -4.38 3.04
CA GLY A 85 3.97 -4.21 3.85
C GLY A 85 4.74 -5.52 4.03
N SER A 86 4.04 -6.65 4.26
CA SER A 86 4.70 -7.95 4.38
C SER A 86 5.41 -8.37 3.09
N ILE A 87 4.80 -8.13 1.92
CA ILE A 87 5.44 -8.43 0.63
C ILE A 87 6.69 -7.57 0.42
N PHE A 88 6.60 -6.26 0.67
CA PHE A 88 7.78 -5.39 0.57
C PHE A 88 8.90 -5.81 1.52
N ALA A 89 8.57 -6.10 2.79
CA ALA A 89 9.55 -6.55 3.78
C ALA A 89 10.21 -7.88 3.38
N LEU A 90 9.42 -8.87 2.93
CA LEU A 90 9.94 -10.16 2.50
C LEU A 90 10.86 -10.05 1.27
N LEU A 91 10.50 -9.21 0.30
CA LEU A 91 11.32 -9.02 -0.89
C LEU A 91 12.63 -8.29 -0.60
N LEU A 92 12.60 -7.24 0.22
CA LEU A 92 13.80 -6.51 0.64
C LEU A 92 14.70 -7.38 1.53
N TYR A 93 14.12 -8.14 2.46
CA TYR A 93 14.88 -9.06 3.30
C TYR A 93 15.58 -10.13 2.47
N ARG A 94 14.89 -10.72 1.50
CA ARG A 94 15.47 -11.74 0.61
C ARG A 94 16.54 -11.17 -0.31
N GLU A 95 16.38 -9.95 -0.84
CA GLU A 95 17.41 -9.28 -1.64
C GLU A 95 18.66 -9.01 -0.80
N LYS A 96 18.49 -8.49 0.42
CA LYS A 96 19.60 -8.27 1.36
C LYS A 96 20.33 -9.56 1.73
N CYS A 97 19.61 -10.64 2.07
CA CYS A 97 20.23 -11.93 2.37
C CYS A 97 20.92 -12.55 1.15
N ALA A 98 20.37 -12.40 -0.05
CA ALA A 98 21.00 -12.88 -1.28
C ALA A 98 22.29 -12.09 -1.62
N SER A 99 22.38 -10.84 -1.19
CA SER A 99 23.56 -10.00 -1.36
C SER A 99 24.67 -10.26 -0.34
N LEU A 100 24.40 -11.01 0.75
CA LEU A 100 25.43 -11.35 1.73
C LEU A 100 26.28 -12.52 1.20
N PRO A 101 27.60 -12.35 1.08
CA PRO A 101 28.49 -13.47 0.77
C PRO A 101 28.49 -14.44 1.95
N PHE A 102 27.98 -15.66 1.74
CA PHE A 102 28.35 -16.78 2.60
C PHE A 102 29.83 -17.07 2.33
N ASN A 103 30.72 -16.61 3.21
CA ASN A 103 32.06 -17.14 3.38
C ASN A 103 32.02 -18.21 4.47
#